data_AF-A0A939NEA8-F1
#
_entry.id   AF-A0A939NEA8-F1
#
_cell.length_a   1.000
_cell.length_b   1.000
_cell.length_c   1.000
_cell.angle_alpha   90.00
_cell.angle_beta   90.00
_cell.angle_gamma   90.00
#
_symmetry.space_group_name_H-M   'P 1'
#
loop_
_entity.id
_entity.type
_entity.pdbx_description
1 polymer ?
#
loop_
_entity_poly.entity_id
_entity_poly.type
_entity_poly.pdbx_seq_one_letter_code
_entity_poly.pdbx_strand_id
1 'polypeptide(L)'
;MLTSDGLDEVLSPSSENIDDERVITNMKDIINTNGMMYLGLNSLADGDKGNAVGSIFLSDITAVAADIYNYAKPRGEKKRDTNILIDEAAEVINDQVIRLQNKGRGAGFKLFIASQSTTDYVATLGSEAKKNKLV
;
A
#
# COMPACT_ATOMS: atom_id res chain seq x y z
N MET A 1 -9.80 3.00 17.83
CA MET A 1 -9.07 4.28 17.74
C MET A 1 -7.69 3.98 17.17
N LEU A 2 -7.21 4.78 16.20
CA LEU A 2 -5.86 4.68 15.60
C LEU A 2 -4.75 5.23 16.55
N THR A 3 -5.07 5.38 17.85
CA THR A 3 -4.23 5.95 18.91
C THR A 3 -3.90 4.90 19.97
N SER A 4 -3.94 3.62 19.61
CA SER A 4 -3.51 2.53 20.48
C SER A 4 -1.99 2.57 20.63
N ASP A 5 -1.50 2.34 21.85
CA ASP A 5 -0.07 2.35 22.19
C ASP A 5 0.77 1.60 21.16
N GLY A 6 1.83 2.25 20.68
CA GLY A 6 2.83 1.71 19.76
C GLY A 6 2.57 1.97 18.27
N LEU A 7 1.33 2.30 17.85
CA LEU A 7 1.06 2.65 16.45
C LEU A 7 1.51 4.07 16.10
N ASP A 8 1.45 4.99 17.06
CA ASP A 8 1.91 6.36 16.95
C ASP A 8 3.42 6.43 16.69
N GLU A 9 4.22 5.64 17.42
CA GLU A 9 5.66 5.57 17.20
C GLU A 9 6.04 4.98 15.83
N VAL A 10 5.23 4.03 15.32
CA VAL A 10 5.46 3.42 14.01
C VAL A 10 5.10 4.37 12.86
N LEU A 11 3.98 5.09 12.99
CA LEU A 11 3.50 6.01 11.94
C LEU A 11 4.09 7.41 12.04
N SER A 12 4.63 7.80 13.18
CA SER A 12 5.20 9.12 13.45
C SER A 12 6.42 9.03 14.37
N PRO A 13 7.50 8.35 13.92
CA PRO A 13 8.71 8.18 14.72
C PRO A 13 9.41 9.53 14.95
N SER A 14 10.01 9.70 16.13
CA SER A 14 10.81 10.87 16.47
C SER A 14 12.28 10.64 16.19
N SER A 15 12.88 11.47 15.32
CA SER A 15 14.33 11.45 15.09
C SER A 15 15.16 11.96 16.28
N GLU A 16 14.51 12.55 17.28
CA GLU A 16 15.15 13.05 18.51
C GLU A 16 15.25 11.97 19.60
N ASN A 17 14.53 10.86 19.45
CA ASN A 17 14.59 9.74 20.40
C ASN A 17 15.84 8.89 20.13
N ILE A 18 16.93 9.19 20.84
CA ILE A 18 18.21 8.48 20.71
C ILE A 18 18.17 7.04 21.21
N ASP A 19 17.17 6.69 22.03
CA ASP A 19 16.98 5.33 22.55
C ASP A 19 16.18 4.44 21.57
N ASP A 20 15.61 5.03 20.51
CA ASP A 20 14.92 4.29 19.46
C ASP A 20 15.89 3.88 18.34
N GLU A 21 16.34 2.63 18.38
CA GLU A 21 17.26 2.06 17.40
C GLU A 21 16.59 1.70 16.06
N ARG A 22 15.26 1.85 15.93
CA ARG A 22 14.54 1.51 14.69
C ARG A 22 14.94 2.45 13.56
N VAL A 23 15.08 1.87 12.35
CA VAL A 23 15.32 2.67 11.15
C VAL A 23 14.05 3.43 10.76
N ILE A 24 14.13 4.77 10.79
CA ILE A 24 13.09 5.63 10.23
C ILE A 24 13.15 5.55 8.71
N THR A 25 12.04 5.18 8.07
CA THR A 25 11.95 5.00 6.62
C THR A 25 10.57 5.41 6.08
N ASN A 26 10.46 5.53 4.76
CA ASN A 26 9.20 5.73 4.05
C ASN A 26 9.11 4.79 2.81
N MET A 27 7.96 4.76 2.14
CA MET A 27 7.75 3.85 1.00
C MET A 27 8.71 4.12 -0.16
N LYS A 28 9.07 5.39 -0.41
CA LYS A 28 9.99 5.76 -1.49
C LYS A 28 11.40 5.20 -1.23
N ASP A 29 11.88 5.30 0.00
CA ASP A 29 13.20 4.79 0.39
C ASP A 29 13.23 3.25 0.35
N ILE A 30 12.19 2.58 0.84
CA ILE A 30 12.04 1.12 0.75
C ILE A 30 12.13 0.67 -0.71
N ILE A 31 11.38 1.31 -1.61
CA ILE A 31 11.38 0.96 -3.04
C ILE A 31 12.74 1.24 -3.69
N ASN A 32 13.35 2.40 -3.43
CA ASN A 32 14.61 2.80 -4.06
C ASN A 32 15.80 1.93 -3.66
N THR A 33 15.76 1.41 -2.44
CA THR A 33 16.79 0.51 -1.87
C THR A 33 16.55 -0.97 -2.19
N ASN A 34 15.46 -1.32 -2.87
CA ASN A 34 14.97 -2.70 -3.05
C ASN A 34 14.71 -3.41 -1.72
N GLY A 35 14.23 -2.66 -0.73
CA GLY A 35 13.80 -3.19 0.55
C GLY A 35 12.49 -3.99 0.46
N MET A 36 12.19 -4.71 1.54
CA MET A 36 10.96 -5.47 1.70
C MET A 36 10.17 -4.90 2.87
N MET A 37 8.89 -4.62 2.65
CA MET A 37 7.94 -4.29 3.71
C MET A 37 6.96 -5.45 3.88
N TYR A 38 6.72 -5.83 5.14
CA TYR A 38 5.64 -6.73 5.51
C TYR A 38 4.67 -5.99 6.43
N LEU A 39 3.38 -6.06 6.13
CA LEU A 39 2.32 -5.38 6.88
C LEU A 39 1.28 -6.40 7.34
N GLY A 40 1.28 -6.71 8.64
CA GLY A 40 0.27 -7.56 9.27
C GLY A 40 -0.87 -6.71 9.84
N LEU A 41 -2.06 -6.76 9.24
CA LEU A 41 -3.18 -5.88 9.60
C LEU A 41 -4.11 -6.46 10.69
N ASN A 42 -3.98 -7.74 11.02
CA ASN A 42 -4.86 -8.46 11.96
C ASN A 42 -6.36 -8.20 11.67
N SER A 43 -6.74 -8.16 10.39
CA SER A 43 -8.09 -7.81 9.92
C SER A 43 -9.16 -8.77 10.45
N LEU A 44 -8.80 -10.01 10.79
CA LEU A 44 -9.72 -10.98 11.39
C LEU A 44 -10.27 -10.52 12.76
N ALA A 45 -9.48 -9.79 13.53
CA ALA A 45 -9.89 -9.29 14.84
C ALA A 45 -10.61 -7.93 14.75
N ASP A 46 -10.23 -7.08 13.80
CA ASP A 46 -10.80 -5.74 13.59
C ASP A 46 -10.62 -5.30 12.12
N GLY A 47 -11.59 -5.67 11.28
CA GLY A 47 -11.56 -5.40 9.84
C GLY A 47 -11.54 -3.89 9.51
N ASP A 48 -12.26 -3.08 10.27
CA ASP A 48 -12.30 -1.62 10.06
C ASP A 48 -10.93 -0.96 10.29
N LYS A 49 -10.22 -1.35 11.36
CA LYS A 49 -8.85 -0.86 11.59
C LYS A 49 -7.88 -1.39 10.55
N GLY A 50 -7.97 -2.67 10.20
CA GLY A 50 -7.16 -3.28 9.16
C GLY A 50 -7.32 -2.54 7.82
N ASN A 51 -8.56 -2.26 7.43
CA ASN A 51 -8.89 -1.49 6.24
C ASN A 51 -8.32 -0.07 6.30
N ALA A 52 -8.49 0.64 7.43
CA ALA A 52 -8.01 2.01 7.58
C ALA A 52 -6.49 2.09 7.45
N VAL A 53 -5.75 1.24 8.18
CA VAL A 53 -4.28 1.19 8.14
C VAL A 53 -3.81 0.76 6.75
N GLY A 54 -4.34 -0.34 6.21
CA GLY A 54 -3.99 -0.82 4.87
C GLY A 54 -4.24 0.23 3.79
N SER A 55 -5.35 0.96 3.87
CA SER A 55 -5.68 2.03 2.94
C SER A 55 -4.68 3.19 2.98
N ILE A 56 -4.16 3.55 4.15
CA ILE A 56 -3.12 4.59 4.29
C ILE A 56 -1.85 4.15 3.55
N PHE A 57 -1.36 2.93 3.81
CA PHE A 57 -0.15 2.41 3.15
C PHE A 57 -0.33 2.26 1.64
N LEU A 58 -1.46 1.73 1.18
CA LEU A 58 -1.77 1.62 -0.25
C LEU A 58 -1.86 2.99 -0.93
N SER A 59 -2.37 4.01 -0.23
CA SER A 59 -2.39 5.38 -0.72
C SER A 59 -0.98 5.94 -0.90
N ASP A 60 -0.09 5.73 0.07
CA ASP A 60 1.29 6.21 -0.02
C ASP A 60 2.07 5.49 -1.15
N ILE A 61 1.92 4.17 -1.26
CA ILE A 61 2.49 3.39 -2.38
C ILE A 61 1.98 3.90 -3.73
N THR A 62 0.68 4.23 -3.82
CA THR A 62 0.08 4.80 -5.04
C THR A 62 0.68 6.17 -5.37
N ALA A 63 0.95 7.00 -4.36
CA ALA A 63 1.58 8.30 -4.52
C ALA A 63 3.03 8.17 -5.03
N VAL A 64 3.80 7.23 -4.46
CA VAL A 64 5.16 6.93 -4.95
C VAL A 64 5.13 6.42 -6.39
N ALA A 65 4.20 5.52 -6.73
CA ALA A 65 4.02 5.06 -8.10
C ALA A 65 3.69 6.21 -9.07
N ALA A 66 2.88 7.19 -8.65
CA ALA A 66 2.60 8.37 -9.45
C ALA A 66 3.83 9.29 -9.62
N ASP A 67 4.64 9.51 -8.57
CA ASP A 67 5.90 10.28 -8.67
C ASP A 67 6.86 9.62 -9.68
N ILE A 68 7.05 8.30 -9.58
CA ILE A 68 7.90 7.53 -10.50
C ILE A 68 7.36 7.59 -11.93
N TYR A 69 6.05 7.41 -12.11
CA TYR A 69 5.41 7.46 -13.43
C TYR A 69 5.67 8.79 -14.14
N ASN A 70 5.51 9.90 -13.42
CA ASN A 70 5.59 11.25 -13.97
C ASN A 70 7.04 11.75 -14.11
N TYR A 71 7.92 11.45 -13.15
CA TYR A 71 9.17 12.17 -12.98
C TYR A 71 10.44 11.32 -13.06
N ALA A 72 10.37 9.99 -13.00
CA ALA A 72 11.59 9.17 -13.03
C ALA A 72 12.42 9.39 -14.31
N LYS A 73 11.77 9.41 -15.48
CA LYS A 73 12.45 9.66 -16.76
C LYS A 73 13.04 11.07 -16.85
N PRO A 74 12.31 12.16 -16.56
CA PRO A 74 12.89 13.50 -16.46
C PRO A 74 14.07 13.64 -15.50
N ARG A 75 14.06 12.89 -14.38
CA ARG A 75 15.15 12.89 -13.38
C ARG A 75 16.33 11.98 -13.74
N GLY A 76 16.22 11.20 -14.82
CA GLY A 76 17.23 10.18 -15.16
C GLY A 76 17.26 9.00 -14.17
N GLU A 77 16.21 8.83 -13.36
CA GLU A 77 16.08 7.77 -12.37
C GLU A 77 15.66 6.45 -13.04
N LYS A 78 16.25 5.34 -12.60
CA LYS A 78 15.83 4.00 -13.02
C LYS A 78 14.63 3.55 -12.20
N LYS A 79 13.60 3.08 -12.91
CA LYS A 79 12.43 2.43 -12.27
C LYS A 79 12.87 1.11 -11.64
N ARG A 80 12.30 0.81 -10.48
CA ARG A 80 12.50 -0.48 -9.78
C ARG A 80 11.29 -1.37 -10.03
N ASP A 81 11.54 -2.64 -10.31
CA ASP A 81 10.49 -3.64 -10.37
C ASP A 81 9.98 -3.90 -8.95
N THR A 82 8.77 -3.44 -8.67
CA THR A 82 8.18 -3.49 -7.33
C THR A 82 6.97 -4.42 -7.34
N ASN A 83 7.05 -5.52 -6.58
CA ASN A 83 5.94 -6.44 -6.42
C ASN A 83 5.13 -6.06 -5.18
N ILE A 84 3.81 -5.95 -5.34
CA ILE A 84 2.87 -5.74 -4.24
C ILE A 84 2.01 -6.99 -4.15
N LEU A 85 2.07 -7.67 -3.01
CA LEU A 85 1.26 -8.85 -2.71
C LEU A 85 0.24 -8.44 -1.66
N ILE A 86 -1.04 -8.60 -1.98
CA ILE A 86 -2.15 -8.32 -1.08
C ILE A 86 -2.90 -9.62 -0.87
N ASP A 87 -2.76 -10.18 0.32
CA ASP A 87 -3.62 -11.27 0.76
C ASP A 87 -4.95 -10.72 1.29
N GLU A 88 -6.01 -11.52 1.18
CA GLU A 88 -7.38 -11.15 1.57
C GLU A 88 -7.78 -9.75 1.10
N ALA A 89 -7.53 -9.45 -0.18
CA ALA A 89 -7.62 -8.11 -0.70
C ALA A 89 -9.01 -7.47 -0.54
N ALA A 90 -10.08 -8.26 -0.43
CA ALA A 90 -11.43 -7.76 -0.17
C ALA A 90 -11.53 -6.88 1.08
N GLU A 91 -10.67 -7.10 2.08
CA GLU A 91 -10.62 -6.33 3.33
C GLU A 91 -9.94 -4.96 3.19
N VAL A 92 -9.11 -4.76 2.16
CA VAL A 92 -8.31 -3.53 1.98
C VAL A 92 -8.49 -2.87 0.62
N ILE A 93 -9.32 -3.45 -0.25
CA ILE A 93 -9.52 -2.95 -1.61
C ILE A 93 -10.21 -1.58 -1.59
N ASN A 94 -9.63 -0.65 -2.32
CA ASN A 94 -10.14 0.72 -2.43
C ASN A 94 -9.79 1.31 -3.80
N ASP A 95 -10.17 2.56 -4.03
CA ASP A 95 -9.90 3.26 -5.29
C ASP A 95 -8.40 3.42 -5.59
N GLN A 96 -7.51 3.34 -4.59
CA GLN A 96 -6.06 3.41 -4.78
C GLN A 96 -5.51 2.13 -5.39
N VAL A 97 -5.98 0.95 -4.95
CA VAL A 97 -5.63 -0.33 -5.57
C VAL A 97 -6.01 -0.33 -7.05
N ILE A 98 -7.20 0.17 -7.38
CA ILE A 98 -7.65 0.31 -8.77
C ILE A 98 -6.73 1.25 -9.56
N ARG A 99 -6.27 2.37 -8.97
CA ARG A 99 -5.33 3.30 -9.63
C ARG A 99 -3.97 2.65 -9.86
N LEU A 100 -3.45 1.93 -8.86
CA LEU A 100 -2.19 1.19 -8.95
C LEU A 100 -2.25 0.12 -10.05
N GLN A 101 -3.34 -0.62 -10.15
CA GLN A 101 -3.48 -1.61 -11.22
C GLN A 101 -3.52 -0.96 -12.62
N ASN A 102 -4.28 0.12 -12.76
CA ASN A 102 -4.45 0.79 -14.05
C ASN A 102 -3.19 1.50 -14.55
N LYS A 103 -2.37 2.08 -13.65
CA LYS A 103 -1.24 2.95 -14.03
C LYS A 103 0.13 2.52 -13.48
N GLY A 104 0.15 1.68 -12.45
CA GLY A 104 1.36 1.29 -11.72
C GLY A 104 2.38 0.53 -12.58
N ARG A 105 1.94 -0.19 -13.61
CA ARG A 105 2.85 -0.85 -14.56
C ARG A 105 3.80 0.14 -15.23
N GLY A 106 3.33 1.36 -15.53
CA GLY A 106 4.16 2.42 -16.08
C GLY A 106 5.24 2.92 -15.12
N ALA A 107 5.10 2.65 -13.83
CA ALA A 107 6.05 2.96 -12.77
C ALA A 107 6.88 1.74 -12.30
N GLY A 108 6.70 0.56 -12.89
CA GLY A 108 7.43 -0.66 -12.50
C GLY A 108 6.72 -1.51 -11.44
N PHE A 109 5.47 -1.19 -11.09
CA PHE A 109 4.70 -1.93 -10.08
C PHE A 109 3.93 -3.10 -10.69
N LYS A 110 3.92 -4.22 -9.97
CA LYS A 110 3.20 -5.46 -10.30
C LYS A 110 2.36 -5.85 -9.10
N LEU A 111 1.04 -5.93 -9.27
CA LEU A 111 0.11 -6.31 -8.20
C LEU A 111 -0.24 -7.79 -8.31
N PHE A 112 -0.19 -8.47 -7.18
CA PHE A 112 -0.68 -9.83 -6.97
C PHE A 112 -1.75 -9.75 -5.88
N ILE A 113 -2.99 -9.98 -6.26
CA ILE A 113 -4.16 -9.80 -5.40
C ILE A 113 -4.77 -11.17 -5.15
N ALA A 114 -4.82 -11.61 -3.90
CA ALA A 114 -5.50 -12.83 -3.49
C ALA A 114 -6.81 -12.48 -2.77
N SER A 115 -7.88 -13.22 -3.09
CA SER A 115 -9.18 -13.12 -2.41
C SER A 115 -9.92 -14.45 -2.52
N GLN A 116 -10.85 -14.68 -1.59
CA GLN A 116 -11.67 -15.88 -1.54
C GLN A 116 -12.73 -15.87 -2.66
N SER A 117 -13.40 -14.74 -2.88
CA SER A 117 -14.36 -14.57 -3.96
C SER A 117 -14.26 -13.19 -4.61
N THR A 118 -14.69 -13.13 -5.87
CA THR A 118 -14.84 -11.87 -6.62
C THR A 118 -16.09 -11.10 -6.21
N THR A 119 -17.06 -11.74 -5.56
CA THR A 119 -18.26 -11.09 -5.00
C THR A 119 -17.93 -10.17 -3.84
N ASP A 120 -16.90 -10.50 -3.07
CA ASP A 120 -16.50 -9.74 -1.89
C ASP A 120 -15.99 -8.34 -2.30
N TYR A 121 -15.36 -8.23 -3.47
CA TYR A 121 -14.99 -6.94 -4.06
C TYR A 121 -16.18 -6.06 -4.39
N VAL A 122 -17.31 -6.64 -4.83
CA VAL A 122 -18.52 -5.85 -5.13
C VAL A 122 -19.10 -5.29 -3.85
N ALA A 123 -19.12 -6.11 -2.79
CA ALA A 123 -19.58 -5.68 -1.47
C ALA A 123 -18.71 -4.54 -0.92
N THR A 124 -17.37 -4.67 -0.99
CA THR A 124 -16.46 -3.64 -0.49
C THR A 124 -16.44 -2.37 -1.37
N LEU A 125 -16.44 -2.50 -2.70
CA LEU A 125 -16.35 -1.35 -3.61
C LEU A 125 -17.70 -0.69 -3.89
N GLY A 126 -18.81 -1.36 -3.52
CA GLY A 126 -20.18 -0.96 -3.81
C GLY A 126 -20.51 -0.91 -5.31
N SER A 127 -19.72 -1.55 -6.18
CA SER A 127 -19.87 -1.43 -7.63
C SER A 127 -19.25 -2.58 -8.43
N GLU A 128 -20.10 -3.25 -9.21
CA GLU A 128 -19.69 -4.23 -10.23
C GLU A 128 -18.72 -3.65 -11.27
N ALA A 129 -18.94 -2.39 -11.67
CA ALA A 129 -18.06 -1.70 -12.61
C ALA A 129 -16.66 -1.45 -12.05
N LYS A 130 -16.53 -1.21 -10.74
CA LYS A 130 -15.22 -1.10 -10.08
C LYS A 130 -14.56 -2.47 -9.96
N LYS A 131 -15.30 -3.53 -9.62
CA LYS A 131 -14.78 -4.91 -9.61
C LYS A 131 -14.18 -5.30 -10.97
N ASN A 132 -14.86 -5.01 -12.08
CA ASN A 132 -14.37 -5.37 -13.42
C ASN A 132 -13.06 -4.69 -13.82
N LYS A 133 -12.58 -3.68 -13.07
CA LYS A 133 -11.24 -3.11 -13.29
C LYS A 133 -10.13 -3.93 -12.65
N LEU A 134 -10.49 -4.83 -11.72
CA LEU A 134 -9.60 -5.70 -10.96
C LEU A 134 -9.29 -7.03 -11.65
N VAL A 135 -10.11 -7.44 -12.62
CA VAL A 135 -10.07 -8.74 -13.30
C VAL A 135 -9.57 -8.58 -14.74
#